data_AF-A0A3N5SNA8-F1
#
_entry.id   AF-A0A3N5SNA8-F1
#
_cell.length_a   1.000
_cell.length_b   1.000
_cell.length_c   1.000
_cell.angle_alpha   90.00
_cell.angle_beta   90.00
_cell.angle_gamma   90.00
#
_symmetry.space_group_name_H-M   'P 1'
#
loop_
_entity.id
_entity.type
_entity.pdbx_description
1 polymer ?
#
loop_
_entity_poly.entity_id
_entity_poly.type
_entity_poly.pdbx_seq_one_letter_code
_entity_poly.pdbx_strand_id
1 'polypeptide(L)'
;FGTTGYGFLNYLNGIFIDMENAAAFDAIYSRFIRSKMNYQDLVYEKKKLIMEVSMSGEVNALGHRLSRLSEKNRHTRDFTLRSLTTAIAETIACFPVYRAYVTSCGVNERDRRYVEQAVSRAKRKNPAMSATIFDFLQRVLLLQHPEDSPEEDKREWLDFVMKFQQVTGPVMAKGLEDTTFYVYNRFVSLNEVGGNPERFGIALDAFHGQNIERAKNWPYSLLATSTHDTKRSEDVRARLNALSEIPDEWKERVARWARMNRKNKGMVDGRWAPDRNEEYLLYQTLVGAWPVHEMAERGREVFRGRIRDYMIKAAREAKVKTSWISPNGPYEEALSKFVDGILSNPVFVDDLVAFEEPVSYFGMINSLSQTLLKIMSPGAPDFYQGTEIWNFSLVDPDNRRPVDYALRKKMLEELKKKATPSGPDLPAFLAGLLQNWKDGSVKLYVTWKALNYRKERSFLLMEGTYLPMISEGGRKDHVCAFGRKRGEEEILVIVPRFLSRVVKAGEEPFGKRVWNDSRGVLPEEAAGDRF
;
A
#
# COMPACT_ATOMS: atom_id res chain seq x y z
N PHE A 1 7.96 -11.11 -19.48
CA PHE A 1 8.18 -9.78 -18.88
C PHE A 1 7.04 -9.48 -17.90
N GLY A 2 7.34 -8.92 -16.73
CA GLY A 2 6.38 -8.63 -15.65
C GLY A 2 6.71 -7.31 -14.94
N THR A 3 6.09 -7.06 -13.78
CA THR A 3 6.34 -5.83 -12.99
C THR A 3 7.23 -6.13 -11.78
N THR A 4 7.61 -5.09 -11.04
CA THR A 4 8.36 -5.19 -9.77
C THR A 4 7.50 -5.62 -8.57
N GLY A 5 6.20 -5.86 -8.76
CA GLY A 5 5.40 -6.60 -7.78
C GLY A 5 4.50 -5.79 -6.84
N TYR A 6 4.37 -4.47 -7.01
CA TYR A 6 3.41 -3.66 -6.23
C TYR A 6 1.95 -4.12 -6.38
N GLY A 7 1.59 -4.70 -7.54
CA GLY A 7 0.27 -5.31 -7.72
C GLY A 7 0.04 -6.48 -6.76
N PHE A 8 1.04 -7.35 -6.59
CA PHE A 8 0.95 -8.43 -5.60
C PHE A 8 0.92 -7.88 -4.16
N LEU A 9 1.79 -6.91 -3.86
CA LEU A 9 1.87 -6.27 -2.54
C LEU A 9 0.49 -5.82 -2.05
N ASN A 10 -0.23 -5.05 -2.88
CA ASN A 10 -1.51 -4.46 -2.48
C ASN A 10 -2.62 -5.51 -2.29
N TYR A 11 -2.66 -6.55 -3.14
CA TYR A 11 -3.61 -7.65 -2.97
C TYR A 11 -3.28 -8.50 -1.73
N LEU A 12 -2.01 -8.85 -1.53
CA LEU A 12 -1.56 -9.61 -0.36
C LEU A 12 -1.81 -8.84 0.93
N ASN A 13 -1.49 -7.54 0.99
CA ASN A 13 -1.75 -6.72 2.17
C ASN A 13 -3.25 -6.62 2.45
N GLY A 14 -4.07 -6.45 1.41
CA GLY A 14 -5.50 -6.29 1.52
C GLY A 14 -6.25 -7.49 2.09
N ILE A 15 -5.74 -8.72 1.89
CA ILE A 15 -6.29 -9.93 2.53
C ILE A 15 -5.90 -10.09 4.00
N PHE A 16 -5.25 -9.11 4.62
CA PHE A 16 -5.10 -9.08 6.08
C PHE A 16 -5.86 -7.91 6.69
N ILE A 17 -6.62 -7.17 5.89
CA ILE A 17 -7.45 -6.05 6.34
C ILE A 17 -8.90 -6.51 6.34
N ASP A 18 -9.54 -6.37 7.49
CA ASP A 18 -10.92 -6.79 7.72
C ASP A 18 -11.91 -5.81 7.10
N MET A 19 -12.44 -6.18 5.94
CA MET A 19 -13.33 -5.33 5.16
C MET A 19 -14.69 -5.08 5.85
N GLU A 20 -15.10 -5.92 6.80
CA GLU A 20 -16.34 -5.72 7.55
C GLU A 20 -16.30 -4.43 8.38
N ASN A 21 -15.10 -4.02 8.78
CA ASN A 21 -14.87 -2.84 9.63
C ASN A 21 -14.62 -1.55 8.84
N ALA A 22 -14.86 -1.52 7.53
CA ALA A 22 -14.70 -0.33 6.70
C ALA A 22 -15.51 0.87 7.23
N ALA A 23 -16.79 0.64 7.52
CA ALA A 23 -17.68 1.69 8.04
C ALA A 23 -17.25 2.16 9.44
N ALA A 24 -16.73 1.25 10.27
CA ALA A 24 -16.19 1.60 11.58
C ALA A 24 -14.98 2.52 11.45
N PHE A 25 -14.03 2.21 10.56
CA PHE A 25 -12.87 3.06 10.31
C PHE A 25 -13.23 4.42 9.67
N ASP A 26 -14.24 4.46 8.79
CA ASP A 26 -14.78 5.74 8.29
C ASP A 26 -15.34 6.61 9.42
N ALA A 27 -16.10 6.01 10.34
CA ALA A 27 -16.66 6.71 11.50
C ALA A 27 -15.58 7.17 12.48
N ILE A 28 -14.59 6.33 12.78
CA ILE A 28 -13.47 6.66 13.67
C ILE A 28 -12.69 7.84 13.09
N TYR A 29 -12.28 7.73 11.82
CA TYR A 29 -11.48 8.75 11.16
C TYR A 29 -12.22 10.09 11.09
N SER A 30 -13.45 10.09 10.58
CA SER A 30 -14.23 11.33 10.40
C SER A 30 -14.56 12.02 11.73
N ARG A 31 -14.89 11.27 12.77
CA ARG A 31 -15.12 11.81 14.12
C ARG A 31 -13.84 12.34 14.76
N PHE A 32 -12.72 11.64 14.59
CA PHE A 32 -11.44 12.06 15.16
C PHE A 32 -10.96 13.36 14.52
N ILE A 33 -10.97 13.46 13.20
CA ILE A 33 -10.53 14.67 12.48
C ILE A 33 -11.58 15.79 12.45
N ARG A 34 -12.84 15.46 12.81
CA ARG A 34 -14.01 16.36 12.76
C ARG A 34 -14.33 16.87 11.35
N SER A 35 -14.14 16.02 10.37
CA SER A 35 -14.40 16.32 8.97
C SER A 35 -14.66 15.02 8.19
N LYS A 36 -15.38 15.11 7.08
CA LYS A 36 -15.56 14.00 6.14
C LYS A 36 -14.83 14.37 4.85
N MET A 37 -13.88 13.54 4.44
CA MET A 37 -13.15 13.71 3.20
C MET A 37 -13.70 12.77 2.12
N ASN A 38 -14.02 13.30 0.94
CA ASN A 38 -14.26 12.47 -0.22
C ASN A 38 -12.90 12.14 -0.86
N TYR A 39 -12.57 10.85 -0.93
CA TYR A 39 -11.28 10.41 -1.45
C TYR A 39 -11.06 10.79 -2.91
N GLN A 40 -12.08 10.60 -3.76
CA GLN A 40 -11.97 10.89 -5.20
C GLN A 40 -11.80 12.39 -5.46
N ASP A 41 -12.51 13.24 -4.71
CA ASP A 41 -12.35 14.68 -4.80
C ASP A 41 -10.96 15.12 -4.32
N LEU A 42 -10.46 14.52 -3.23
CA LEU A 42 -9.11 14.79 -2.73
C LEU A 42 -8.04 14.41 -3.77
N VAL A 43 -8.12 13.24 -4.40
CA VAL A 43 -7.18 12.83 -5.46
C VAL A 43 -7.21 13.82 -6.61
N TYR A 44 -8.40 14.21 -7.05
CA TYR A 44 -8.59 15.19 -8.11
C TYR A 44 -7.96 16.56 -7.74
N GLU A 45 -8.22 17.07 -6.54
CA GLU A 45 -7.65 18.33 -6.05
C GLU A 45 -6.12 18.27 -5.94
N LYS A 46 -5.56 17.17 -5.43
CA LYS A 46 -4.10 17.05 -5.28
C LYS A 46 -3.38 16.86 -6.60
N LYS A 47 -3.98 16.18 -7.58
CA LYS A 47 -3.45 16.16 -8.96
C LYS A 47 -3.43 17.56 -9.58
N LYS A 48 -4.50 18.34 -9.38
CA LYS A 48 -4.54 19.74 -9.83
C LYS A 48 -3.48 20.60 -9.16
N LEU A 49 -3.33 20.47 -7.83
CA LEU A 49 -2.28 21.17 -7.09
C LEU A 49 -0.90 20.88 -7.68
N ILE A 50 -0.55 19.62 -7.95
CA ILE A 50 0.74 19.25 -8.55
C ILE A 50 0.91 19.86 -9.95
N MET A 51 -0.14 19.86 -10.76
CA MET A 51 -0.12 20.50 -12.08
C MET A 51 0.09 22.02 -11.99
N GLU A 52 -0.40 22.67 -10.94
CA GLU A 52 -0.21 24.10 -10.71
C GLU A 52 1.19 24.44 -10.17
N VAL A 53 1.68 23.69 -9.18
CA VAL A 53 2.91 24.08 -8.45
C VAL A 53 4.19 23.43 -8.96
N SER A 54 4.12 22.23 -9.55
CA SER A 54 5.32 21.47 -9.95
C SER A 54 5.37 21.10 -11.43
N MET A 55 4.22 21.12 -12.13
CA MET A 55 4.14 20.70 -13.53
C MET A 55 3.45 21.73 -14.43
N SER A 56 3.42 23.00 -14.02
CA SER A 56 2.77 24.08 -14.77
C SER A 56 3.38 24.26 -16.16
N GLY A 57 4.70 24.14 -16.28
CA GLY A 57 5.41 24.18 -17.56
C GLY A 57 4.94 23.10 -18.54
N GLU A 58 4.75 21.86 -18.07
CA GLU A 58 4.30 20.74 -18.92
C GLU A 58 2.84 20.92 -19.36
N VAL A 59 1.97 21.39 -18.46
CA VAL A 59 0.56 21.66 -18.77
C VAL A 59 0.42 22.83 -19.74
N ASN A 60 1.20 23.90 -19.57
CA ASN A 60 1.22 25.03 -20.50
C ASN A 60 1.75 24.61 -21.88
N ALA A 61 2.80 23.79 -21.94
CA ALA A 61 3.31 23.27 -23.20
C ALA A 61 2.27 22.42 -23.95
N LEU A 62 1.50 21.59 -23.23
CA LEU A 62 0.36 20.86 -23.81
C LEU A 62 -0.75 21.81 -24.29
N GLY A 63 -1.07 22.84 -23.51
CA GLY A 63 -2.04 23.88 -23.87
C GLY A 63 -1.70 24.56 -25.20
N HIS A 64 -0.44 25.00 -25.37
CA HIS A 64 0.02 25.60 -26.63
C HIS A 64 -0.02 24.61 -27.79
N ARG A 65 0.36 23.35 -27.57
CA ARG A 65 0.28 22.31 -28.62
C ARG A 65 -1.17 22.08 -29.06
N LEU A 66 -2.10 21.97 -28.11
CA LEU A 66 -3.52 21.78 -28.42
C LEU A 66 -4.14 23.01 -29.09
N SER A 67 -3.71 24.23 -28.74
CA SER A 67 -4.13 25.48 -29.40
C SER A 67 -3.80 25.45 -30.89
N ARG A 68 -2.57 25.09 -31.26
CA ARG A 68 -2.15 24.97 -32.66
C ARG A 68 -2.98 23.94 -33.43
N LEU A 69 -3.32 22.81 -32.79
CA LEU A 69 -4.23 21.83 -33.39
C LEU A 69 -5.65 22.39 -33.58
N SER A 70 -6.14 23.17 -32.62
CA SER A 70 -7.48 23.76 -32.68
C SER A 70 -7.63 24.83 -33.76
N GLU A 71 -6.56 25.58 -34.05
CA GLU A 71 -6.52 26.66 -35.05
C GLU A 71 -6.69 26.14 -36.49
N LYS A 72 -6.35 24.87 -36.75
CA LYS A 72 -6.46 24.21 -38.06
C LYS A 72 -7.91 23.91 -38.49
N ASN A 73 -8.90 24.06 -37.61
CA ASN A 73 -10.30 23.78 -37.93
C ASN A 73 -11.25 24.91 -37.50
N ARG A 74 -12.12 25.34 -38.42
CA ARG A 74 -13.06 26.45 -38.20
C ARG A 74 -14.01 26.27 -37.01
N HIS A 75 -14.31 25.04 -36.62
CA HIS A 75 -15.21 24.72 -35.50
C HIS A 75 -14.50 24.71 -34.13
N THR A 76 -13.16 24.77 -34.12
CA THR A 76 -12.35 24.69 -32.90
C THR A 76 -11.39 25.87 -32.72
N ARG A 77 -11.15 26.66 -33.77
CA ARG A 77 -10.21 27.80 -33.75
C ARG A 77 -10.55 28.93 -32.77
N ASP A 78 -11.81 29.03 -32.35
CA ASP A 78 -12.26 30.05 -31.39
C ASP A 78 -12.04 29.60 -29.93
N PHE A 79 -11.51 28.40 -29.70
CA PHE A 79 -11.17 27.94 -28.35
C PHE A 79 -9.97 28.73 -27.82
N THR A 80 -10.16 29.39 -26.68
CA THR A 80 -9.08 30.15 -26.07
C THR A 80 -8.03 29.23 -25.46
N LEU A 81 -6.75 29.63 -25.53
CA LEU A 81 -5.63 28.90 -24.91
C LEU A 81 -5.92 28.56 -23.44
N ARG A 82 -6.46 29.51 -22.67
CA ARG A 82 -6.84 29.28 -21.27
C ARG A 82 -7.82 28.12 -21.12
N SER A 83 -8.86 28.06 -21.96
CA SER A 83 -9.88 27.02 -21.88
C SER A 83 -9.32 25.64 -22.27
N LEU A 84 -8.43 25.58 -23.25
CA LEU A 84 -7.73 24.36 -23.66
C LEU A 84 -6.80 23.85 -22.55
N THR A 85 -5.97 24.73 -21.98
CA THR A 85 -5.07 24.40 -20.87
C THR A 85 -5.86 23.91 -19.65
N THR A 86 -6.97 24.57 -19.30
CA THR A 86 -7.85 24.10 -18.24
C THR A 86 -8.45 22.74 -18.57
N ALA A 87 -9.00 22.52 -19.78
CA ALA A 87 -9.56 21.22 -20.16
C ALA A 87 -8.54 20.07 -20.08
N ILE A 88 -7.28 20.32 -20.44
CA ILE A 88 -6.17 19.38 -20.28
C ILE A 88 -5.96 19.06 -18.80
N ALA A 89 -5.78 20.07 -17.95
CA ALA A 89 -5.56 19.87 -16.52
C ALA A 89 -6.71 19.12 -15.85
N GLU A 90 -7.96 19.50 -16.17
CA GLU A 90 -9.17 18.85 -15.67
C GLU A 90 -9.26 17.37 -16.08
N THR A 91 -8.89 17.06 -17.33
CA THR A 91 -8.88 15.69 -17.85
C THR A 91 -7.77 14.85 -17.23
N ILE A 92 -6.55 15.40 -17.07
CA ILE A 92 -5.44 14.71 -16.39
C ILE A 92 -5.79 14.43 -14.93
N ALA A 93 -6.41 15.39 -14.22
CA ALA A 93 -6.84 15.21 -12.83
C ALA A 93 -7.87 14.07 -12.69
N CYS A 94 -8.72 13.87 -13.71
CA CYS A 94 -9.71 12.81 -13.75
C CYS A 94 -9.19 11.46 -14.29
N PHE A 95 -7.93 11.38 -14.73
CA PHE A 95 -7.39 10.17 -15.34
C PHE A 95 -7.26 9.03 -14.31
N PRO A 96 -7.85 7.84 -14.54
CA PRO A 96 -7.96 6.79 -13.52
C PRO A 96 -6.71 5.91 -13.39
N VAL A 97 -5.81 5.94 -14.36
CA VAL A 97 -4.57 5.16 -14.40
C VAL A 97 -3.34 6.06 -14.52
N TYR A 98 -2.12 5.53 -14.38
CA TYR A 98 -0.91 6.32 -14.59
C TYR A 98 -0.84 6.92 -16.00
N ARG A 99 -1.18 6.12 -17.02
CA ARG A 99 -1.21 6.56 -18.43
C ARG A 99 -1.95 5.57 -19.30
N ALA A 100 -2.42 6.04 -20.44
CA ALA A 100 -2.79 5.21 -21.58
C ALA A 100 -1.54 4.83 -22.42
N TYR A 101 -1.72 3.91 -23.36
CA TYR A 101 -0.71 3.44 -24.30
C TYR A 101 -1.22 3.51 -25.75
N VAL A 102 -1.68 4.69 -26.16
CA VAL A 102 -1.96 5.08 -27.55
C VAL A 102 -0.64 5.23 -28.31
N THR A 103 -0.55 4.59 -29.47
CA THR A 103 0.61 4.61 -30.37
C THR A 103 0.16 4.83 -31.81
N SER A 104 1.11 4.82 -32.76
CA SER A 104 0.80 4.83 -34.21
C SER A 104 -0.03 3.63 -34.66
N CYS A 105 -0.05 2.53 -33.90
CA CYS A 105 -0.90 1.37 -34.16
C CYS A 105 -2.38 1.59 -33.76
N GLY A 106 -2.70 2.74 -33.15
CA GLY A 106 -4.04 3.13 -32.75
C GLY A 106 -4.30 3.04 -31.24
N VAL A 107 -5.59 3.07 -30.90
CA VAL A 107 -6.09 3.09 -29.52
C VAL A 107 -6.80 1.77 -29.22
N ASN A 108 -6.28 1.00 -28.27
CA ASN A 108 -6.96 -0.21 -27.80
C ASN A 108 -8.22 0.13 -26.98
N GLU A 109 -9.13 -0.83 -26.86
CA GLU A 109 -10.43 -0.65 -26.20
C GLU A 109 -10.30 -0.28 -24.70
N ARG A 110 -9.29 -0.82 -24.01
CA ARG A 110 -9.05 -0.51 -22.59
C ARG A 110 -8.68 0.95 -22.40
N ASP A 111 -7.75 1.45 -23.20
CA ASP A 111 -7.24 2.82 -23.10
C ASP A 111 -8.28 3.83 -23.63
N ARG A 112 -9.09 3.44 -24.63
CA ARG A 112 -10.28 4.20 -25.06
C ARG A 112 -11.23 4.45 -23.88
N ARG A 113 -11.60 3.41 -23.13
CA ARG A 113 -12.49 3.53 -21.96
C ARG A 113 -11.92 4.47 -20.90
N TYR A 114 -10.61 4.43 -20.64
CA TYR A 114 -9.99 5.34 -19.68
C TYR A 114 -10.03 6.80 -20.13
N VAL A 115 -9.76 7.07 -21.40
CA VAL A 115 -9.85 8.42 -21.98
C VAL A 115 -11.29 8.94 -21.89
N GLU A 116 -12.27 8.16 -22.34
CA GLU A 116 -13.68 8.53 -22.30
C GLU A 116 -14.18 8.76 -20.87
N GLN A 117 -13.81 7.89 -19.92
CA GLN A 117 -14.13 8.05 -18.51
C GLN A 117 -13.54 9.35 -17.94
N ALA A 118 -12.26 9.63 -18.22
CA ALA A 118 -11.57 10.82 -17.72
C ALA A 118 -12.20 12.10 -18.27
N VAL A 119 -12.45 12.15 -19.59
CA VAL A 119 -13.10 13.31 -20.23
C VAL A 119 -14.53 13.50 -19.73
N SER A 120 -15.32 12.42 -19.63
CA SER A 120 -16.70 12.47 -19.12
C SER A 120 -16.76 13.02 -17.69
N ARG A 121 -15.83 12.59 -16.82
CA ARG A 121 -15.70 13.12 -15.45
C ARG A 121 -15.27 14.59 -15.44
N ALA A 122 -14.30 14.97 -16.27
CA ALA A 122 -13.83 16.34 -16.38
C ALA A 122 -14.95 17.29 -16.84
N LYS A 123 -15.74 16.90 -17.84
CA LYS A 123 -16.94 17.64 -18.28
C LYS A 123 -17.93 17.86 -17.13
N ARG A 124 -18.28 16.80 -16.41
CA ARG A 124 -19.24 16.89 -15.28
C ARG A 124 -18.76 17.79 -14.15
N LYS A 125 -17.45 17.84 -13.88
CA LYS A 125 -16.87 18.72 -12.85
C LYS A 125 -16.76 20.19 -13.27
N ASN A 126 -16.90 20.51 -14.57
CA ASN A 126 -16.68 21.85 -15.11
C ASN A 126 -17.88 22.35 -15.93
N PRO A 127 -19.08 22.53 -15.33
CA PRO A 127 -20.30 22.91 -16.06
C PRO A 127 -20.26 24.33 -16.66
N ALA A 128 -19.38 25.20 -16.17
CA ALA A 128 -19.21 26.57 -16.69
C ALA A 128 -18.35 26.64 -17.97
N MET A 129 -17.74 25.53 -18.38
CA MET A 129 -16.94 25.45 -19.61
C MET A 129 -17.73 24.77 -20.73
N SER A 130 -17.50 25.18 -21.98
CA SER A 130 -18.14 24.53 -23.12
C SER A 130 -17.74 23.05 -23.22
N ALA A 131 -18.73 22.16 -23.28
CA ALA A 131 -18.51 20.73 -23.46
C ALA A 131 -17.71 20.41 -24.75
N THR A 132 -17.86 21.25 -25.79
CA THR A 132 -17.20 21.09 -27.09
C THR A 132 -15.68 21.10 -27.00
N ILE A 133 -15.10 21.79 -26.01
CA ILE A 133 -13.64 21.81 -25.78
C ILE A 133 -13.16 20.44 -25.31
N PHE A 134 -13.91 19.82 -24.40
CA PHE A 134 -13.61 18.47 -23.92
C PHE A 134 -13.89 17.41 -24.99
N ASP A 135 -14.94 17.58 -25.81
CA ASP A 135 -15.18 16.73 -26.99
C ASP A 135 -14.02 16.78 -27.98
N PHE A 136 -13.48 17.98 -28.22
CA PHE A 136 -12.31 18.15 -29.06
C PHE A 136 -11.08 17.43 -28.47
N LEU A 137 -10.78 17.65 -27.18
CA LEU A 137 -9.69 16.95 -26.51
C LEU A 137 -9.86 15.43 -26.58
N GLN A 138 -11.08 14.91 -26.37
CA GLN A 138 -11.35 13.47 -26.49
C GLN A 138 -11.04 12.94 -27.88
N ARG A 139 -11.48 13.63 -28.94
CA ARG A 139 -11.18 13.24 -30.33
C ARG A 139 -9.68 13.20 -30.57
N VAL A 140 -8.94 14.21 -30.09
CA VAL A 140 -7.48 14.24 -30.20
C VAL A 140 -6.84 13.05 -29.47
N LEU A 141 -7.22 12.81 -28.21
CA LEU A 141 -6.70 11.71 -27.39
C LEU A 141 -7.04 10.32 -27.97
N LEU A 142 -8.13 10.20 -28.73
CA LEU A 142 -8.55 8.97 -29.39
C LEU A 142 -8.07 8.85 -30.86
N LEU A 143 -7.23 9.79 -31.31
CA LEU A 143 -6.76 9.89 -32.70
C LEU A 143 -7.89 9.90 -33.74
N GLN A 144 -9.04 10.46 -33.39
CA GLN A 144 -10.21 10.59 -34.27
C GLN A 144 -10.08 11.84 -35.15
N HIS A 145 -9.08 11.82 -36.03
CA HIS A 145 -8.87 12.88 -37.01
C HIS A 145 -9.99 12.91 -38.07
N PRO A 146 -10.28 14.07 -38.69
CA PRO A 146 -11.08 14.13 -39.91
C PRO A 146 -10.56 13.16 -41.00
N GLU A 147 -11.45 12.62 -41.83
CA GLU A 147 -11.11 11.59 -42.84
C GLU A 147 -10.01 12.05 -43.81
N ASP A 148 -10.02 13.33 -44.21
CA ASP A 148 -9.09 13.93 -45.16
C ASP A 148 -7.91 14.68 -44.51
N SER A 149 -7.61 14.43 -43.23
CA SER A 149 -6.47 15.08 -42.57
C SER A 149 -5.14 14.71 -43.24
N PRO A 150 -4.26 15.69 -43.55
CA PRO A 150 -2.89 15.42 -44.01
C PRO A 150 -2.12 14.52 -43.04
N GLU A 151 -1.19 13.72 -43.57
CA GLU A 151 -0.36 12.84 -42.73
C GLU A 151 0.48 13.61 -41.69
N GLU A 152 0.85 14.85 -41.99
CA GLU A 152 1.53 15.74 -41.05
C GLU A 152 0.63 16.08 -39.85
N ASP A 153 -0.65 16.40 -40.08
CA ASP A 153 -1.61 16.67 -39.01
C ASP A 153 -1.88 15.45 -38.13
N LYS A 154 -1.99 14.26 -38.75
CA LYS A 154 -2.15 12.99 -38.01
C LYS A 154 -0.94 12.74 -37.10
N ARG A 155 0.28 13.02 -37.58
CA ARG A 155 1.51 12.91 -36.78
C ARG A 155 1.51 13.92 -35.62
N GLU A 156 1.10 15.16 -35.86
CA GLU A 156 1.01 16.15 -34.78
C GLU A 156 0.01 15.76 -33.68
N TRP A 157 -1.12 15.15 -34.06
CA TRP A 157 -2.08 14.61 -33.09
C TRP A 157 -1.44 13.48 -32.27
N LEU A 158 -0.78 12.53 -32.92
CA LEU A 158 -0.06 11.45 -32.24
C LEU A 158 1.01 11.99 -31.28
N ASP A 159 1.82 12.96 -31.71
CA ASP A 159 2.84 13.59 -30.89
C ASP A 159 2.25 14.29 -29.66
N PHE A 160 1.11 14.96 -29.82
CA PHE A 160 0.37 15.53 -28.70
C PHE A 160 -0.07 14.44 -27.72
N VAL A 161 -0.69 13.35 -28.20
CA VAL A 161 -1.16 12.25 -27.34
C VAL A 161 0.01 11.58 -26.63
N MET A 162 1.12 11.33 -27.32
CA MET A 162 2.32 10.77 -26.71
C MET A 162 2.87 11.66 -25.61
N LYS A 163 2.90 12.99 -25.82
CA LYS A 163 3.32 13.94 -24.78
C LYS A 163 2.31 14.01 -23.63
N PHE A 164 1.01 13.98 -23.89
CA PHE A 164 -0.03 13.92 -22.85
C PHE A 164 0.17 12.71 -21.92
N GLN A 165 0.40 11.52 -22.51
CA GLN A 165 0.64 10.28 -21.77
C GLN A 165 1.93 10.31 -20.92
N GLN A 166 2.92 11.12 -21.29
CA GLN A 166 4.13 11.34 -20.49
C GLN A 166 3.87 12.22 -19.26
N VAL A 167 2.85 13.08 -19.31
CA VAL A 167 2.49 14.00 -18.20
C VAL A 167 1.57 13.32 -17.17
N THR A 168 0.65 12.45 -17.59
CA THR A 168 -0.31 11.81 -16.65
C THR A 168 0.38 10.97 -15.57
N GLY A 169 1.49 10.30 -15.91
CA GLY A 169 2.20 9.40 -15.00
C GLY A 169 2.79 10.12 -13.78
N PRO A 170 3.66 11.12 -13.98
CA PRO A 170 4.20 11.91 -12.87
C PRO A 170 3.12 12.66 -12.07
N VAL A 171 2.05 13.14 -12.71
CA VAL A 171 0.91 13.76 -12.01
C VAL A 171 0.20 12.74 -11.10
N MET A 172 0.00 11.51 -11.56
CA MET A 172 -0.53 10.43 -10.72
C MET A 172 0.40 10.18 -9.53
N ALA A 173 1.69 9.92 -9.76
CA ALA A 173 2.64 9.62 -8.69
C ALA A 173 2.70 10.73 -7.63
N LYS A 174 2.92 11.98 -8.06
CA LYS A 174 3.07 13.11 -7.13
C LYS A 174 1.76 13.53 -6.47
N GLY A 175 0.64 13.47 -7.20
CA GLY A 175 -0.67 13.88 -6.70
C GLY A 175 -1.30 12.84 -5.78
N LEU A 176 -1.18 11.56 -6.12
CA LEU A 176 -1.71 10.44 -5.35
C LEU A 176 -0.74 9.99 -4.25
N GLU A 177 0.42 9.48 -4.65
CA GLU A 177 1.32 8.76 -3.74
C GLU A 177 2.12 9.70 -2.82
N ASP A 178 2.55 10.84 -3.35
CA ASP A 178 3.36 11.82 -2.61
C ASP A 178 2.55 12.99 -2.04
N THR A 179 1.21 12.95 -2.13
CA THR A 179 0.37 14.00 -1.54
C THR A 179 -0.91 13.43 -0.94
N THR A 180 -1.78 12.79 -1.72
CA THR A 180 -3.06 12.25 -1.21
C THR A 180 -2.84 11.25 -0.08
N PHE A 181 -1.85 10.35 -0.20
CA PHE A 181 -1.54 9.35 0.84
C PHE A 181 -1.05 9.92 2.17
N TYR A 182 -0.64 11.19 2.21
CA TYR A 182 -0.27 11.88 3.45
C TYR A 182 -1.40 12.76 4.01
N VAL A 183 -2.51 12.85 3.29
CA VAL A 183 -3.72 13.58 3.71
C VAL A 183 -4.83 12.61 4.10
N TYR A 184 -5.10 11.57 3.30
CA TYR A 184 -6.17 10.61 3.58
C TYR A 184 -5.70 9.54 4.57
N ASN A 185 -5.72 9.86 5.85
CA ASN A 185 -5.13 9.05 6.91
C ASN A 185 -6.12 8.05 7.55
N ARG A 186 -7.20 7.69 6.85
CA ARG A 186 -8.24 6.75 7.35
C ARG A 186 -7.62 5.47 7.90
N PHE A 187 -6.78 4.83 7.10
CA PHE A 187 -6.03 3.65 7.49
C PHE A 187 -4.76 3.52 6.66
N VAL A 188 -3.62 3.86 7.26
CA VAL A 188 -2.39 4.15 6.52
C VAL A 188 -1.64 2.92 6.01
N SER A 189 -2.08 1.71 6.40
CA SER A 189 -1.62 0.47 5.78
C SER A 189 -2.01 0.38 4.29
N LEU A 190 -3.11 1.03 3.89
CA LEU A 190 -3.57 1.09 2.50
C LEU A 190 -2.84 2.17 1.67
N ASN A 191 -2.14 3.09 2.33
CA ASN A 191 -1.48 4.24 1.71
C ASN A 191 -0.09 3.84 1.23
N GLU A 192 -0.05 2.97 0.23
CA GLU A 192 1.16 2.35 -0.29
C GLU A 192 1.27 2.48 -1.81
N VAL A 193 2.48 2.43 -2.36
CA VAL A 193 2.74 2.58 -3.80
C VAL A 193 1.90 1.57 -4.61
N GLY A 194 1.18 2.06 -5.61
CA GLY A 194 0.20 1.28 -6.39
C GLY A 194 -1.11 0.92 -5.67
N GLY A 195 -1.32 1.41 -4.44
CA GLY A 195 -2.50 1.15 -3.62
C GLY A 195 -3.68 2.08 -3.94
N ASN A 196 -4.87 1.67 -3.50
CA ASN A 196 -6.09 2.49 -3.58
C ASN A 196 -6.79 2.53 -2.19
N PRO A 197 -6.44 3.51 -1.34
CA PRO A 197 -7.03 3.69 0.00
C PRO A 197 -8.55 3.82 0.07
N GLU A 198 -9.25 4.06 -1.05
CA GLU A 198 -10.72 4.03 -1.07
C GLU A 198 -11.25 2.62 -0.75
N ARG A 199 -10.60 1.58 -1.27
CA ARG A 199 -10.98 0.18 -1.08
C ARG A 199 -10.41 -0.33 0.26
N PHE A 200 -11.30 -0.53 1.24
CA PHE A 200 -10.93 -0.99 2.58
C PHE A 200 -10.78 -2.51 2.60
N GLY A 201 -9.59 -3.01 2.25
CA GLY A 201 -9.28 -4.45 2.21
C GLY A 201 -9.64 -5.15 0.89
N ILE A 202 -9.28 -6.43 0.80
CA ILE A 202 -9.45 -7.28 -0.38
C ILE A 202 -10.07 -8.61 0.04
N ALA A 203 -11.09 -9.05 -0.69
CA ALA A 203 -11.71 -10.36 -0.51
C ALA A 203 -10.79 -11.49 -1.01
N LEU A 204 -10.86 -12.66 -0.39
CA LEU A 204 -9.96 -13.80 -0.69
C LEU A 204 -10.08 -14.26 -2.15
N ASP A 205 -11.30 -14.32 -2.66
CA ASP A 205 -11.60 -14.66 -4.06
C ASP A 205 -10.86 -13.76 -5.05
N ALA A 206 -10.77 -12.46 -4.78
CA ALA A 206 -10.05 -11.50 -5.61
C ALA A 206 -8.53 -11.75 -5.58
N PHE A 207 -7.97 -12.12 -4.42
CA PHE A 207 -6.56 -12.53 -4.31
C PHE A 207 -6.27 -13.83 -5.07
N HIS A 208 -7.15 -14.83 -4.94
CA HIS A 208 -7.04 -16.08 -5.69
C HIS A 208 -7.16 -15.86 -7.20
N GLY A 209 -8.15 -15.10 -7.66
CA GLY A 209 -8.33 -14.75 -9.07
C GLY A 209 -7.11 -14.03 -9.64
N GLN A 210 -6.51 -13.13 -8.87
CA GLN A 210 -5.29 -12.42 -9.25
C GLN A 210 -4.08 -13.37 -9.34
N ASN A 211 -3.97 -14.38 -8.45
CA ASN A 211 -2.94 -15.41 -8.54
C ASN A 211 -3.13 -16.32 -9.76
N ILE A 212 -4.37 -16.70 -10.10
CA ILE A 212 -4.70 -17.46 -11.31
C ILE A 212 -4.30 -16.68 -12.56
N GLU A 213 -4.68 -15.39 -12.64
CA GLU A 213 -4.33 -14.53 -13.76
C GLU A 213 -2.81 -14.39 -13.92
N ARG A 214 -2.09 -14.21 -12.81
CA ARG A 214 -0.62 -14.13 -12.84
C ARG A 214 0.00 -15.44 -13.30
N ALA A 215 -0.47 -16.58 -12.80
CA ALA A 215 0.05 -17.88 -13.22
C ALA A 215 -0.06 -18.08 -14.73
N LYS A 216 -1.17 -17.60 -15.33
CA LYS A 216 -1.43 -17.70 -16.77
C LYS A 216 -0.63 -16.70 -17.61
N ASN A 217 -0.62 -15.43 -17.21
CA ASN A 217 -0.16 -14.34 -18.08
C ASN A 217 1.25 -13.83 -17.73
N TRP A 218 1.64 -13.91 -16.46
CA TRP A 218 2.90 -13.34 -15.95
C TRP A 218 3.57 -14.22 -14.88
N PRO A 219 3.85 -15.51 -15.18
CA PRO A 219 4.35 -16.47 -14.18
C PRO A 219 5.72 -16.10 -13.58
N TYR A 220 6.46 -15.20 -14.23
CA TYR A 220 7.76 -14.70 -13.80
C TYR A 220 7.75 -13.26 -13.27
N SER A 221 6.58 -12.66 -13.02
CA SER A 221 6.51 -11.32 -12.40
C SER A 221 7.03 -11.36 -10.96
N LEU A 222 7.72 -10.29 -10.53
CA LEU A 222 8.17 -10.18 -9.15
C LEU A 222 6.97 -10.06 -8.19
N LEU A 223 7.16 -10.59 -6.97
CA LEU A 223 6.21 -10.53 -5.86
C LEU A 223 6.89 -9.77 -4.71
N ALA A 224 6.73 -8.45 -4.71
CA ALA A 224 7.29 -7.59 -3.68
C ALA A 224 6.33 -7.45 -2.50
N THR A 225 6.91 -7.33 -1.31
CA THR A 225 6.21 -6.91 -0.09
C THR A 225 6.86 -5.69 0.54
N SER A 226 8.15 -5.42 0.32
CA SER A 226 8.80 -4.17 0.70
C SER A 226 9.76 -3.77 -0.41
N THR A 227 9.99 -2.48 -0.60
CA THR A 227 10.99 -1.97 -1.54
C THR A 227 11.65 -0.72 -0.95
N HIS A 228 12.62 -0.15 -1.68
CA HIS A 228 13.22 1.15 -1.34
C HIS A 228 12.24 2.33 -1.51
N ASP A 229 11.11 2.14 -2.20
CA ASP A 229 10.12 3.20 -2.45
C ASP A 229 8.79 2.99 -1.69
N THR A 230 8.58 1.81 -1.08
CA THR A 230 7.40 1.61 -0.24
C THR A 230 7.35 2.62 0.90
N LYS A 231 6.17 3.18 1.16
CA LYS A 231 5.91 4.17 2.20
C LYS A 231 6.10 3.60 3.60
N ARG A 232 5.89 2.29 3.76
CA ARG A 232 6.11 1.51 5.00
C ARG A 232 6.68 0.14 4.65
N SER A 233 7.41 -0.51 5.55
CA SER A 233 7.82 -1.91 5.35
C SER A 233 6.63 -2.87 5.54
N GLU A 234 6.80 -4.11 5.09
CA GLU A 234 5.80 -5.18 5.24
C GLU A 234 5.38 -5.44 6.67
N ASP A 235 6.30 -5.41 7.64
CA ASP A 235 5.97 -5.70 9.03
C ASP A 235 5.24 -4.53 9.71
N VAL A 236 5.52 -3.29 9.30
CA VAL A 236 4.73 -2.12 9.73
C VAL A 236 3.28 -2.27 9.26
N ARG A 237 3.08 -2.62 7.99
CA ARG A 237 1.73 -2.83 7.45
C ARG A 237 1.04 -4.04 8.07
N ALA A 238 1.73 -5.15 8.23
CA ALA A 238 1.18 -6.35 8.86
C ALA A 238 0.69 -6.09 10.29
N ARG A 239 1.43 -5.28 11.06
CA ARG A 239 0.98 -4.82 12.39
C ARG A 239 -0.21 -3.88 12.32
N LEU A 240 -0.17 -2.89 11.43
CA LEU A 240 -1.32 -2.00 11.25
C LEU A 240 -2.58 -2.78 10.88
N ASN A 241 -2.47 -3.81 10.03
CA ASN A 241 -3.58 -4.64 9.59
C ASN A 241 -4.35 -5.28 10.77
N ALA A 242 -3.67 -5.66 11.86
CA ALA A 242 -4.33 -6.18 13.05
C ALA A 242 -5.31 -5.17 13.70
N LEU A 243 -5.06 -3.86 13.55
CA LEU A 243 -6.01 -2.82 14.01
C LEU A 243 -7.37 -2.90 13.30
N SER A 244 -7.40 -3.40 12.07
CA SER A 244 -8.66 -3.55 11.32
C SER A 244 -9.61 -4.54 11.97
N GLU A 245 -9.11 -5.44 12.83
CA GLU A 245 -9.89 -6.46 13.52
C GLU A 245 -10.51 -5.95 14.84
N ILE A 246 -9.96 -4.87 15.41
CA ILE A 246 -10.31 -4.31 16.73
C ILE A 246 -10.64 -2.79 16.67
N PRO A 247 -11.61 -2.36 15.83
CA PRO A 247 -11.89 -0.95 15.60
C PRO A 247 -12.31 -0.17 16.86
N ASP A 248 -13.07 -0.80 17.77
CA ASP A 248 -13.55 -0.13 18.98
C ASP A 248 -12.42 0.17 19.97
N GLU A 249 -11.51 -0.78 20.17
CA GLU A 249 -10.31 -0.59 20.99
C GLU A 249 -9.41 0.50 20.39
N TRP A 250 -9.21 0.47 19.07
CA TRP A 250 -8.45 1.50 18.36
C TRP A 250 -9.06 2.90 18.57
N LYS A 251 -10.38 3.04 18.42
CA LYS A 251 -11.13 4.28 18.63
C LYS A 251 -10.93 4.84 20.05
N GLU A 252 -11.03 3.98 21.05
CA GLU A 252 -10.85 4.38 22.46
C GLU A 252 -9.43 4.87 22.72
N ARG A 253 -8.43 4.17 22.17
CA ARG A 253 -7.02 4.50 22.33
C ARG A 253 -6.66 5.83 21.70
N VAL A 254 -7.03 6.07 20.44
CA VAL A 254 -6.74 7.39 19.81
C VAL A 254 -7.40 8.54 20.56
N ALA A 255 -8.63 8.36 21.04
CA ALA A 255 -9.32 9.38 21.82
C ALA A 255 -8.67 9.62 23.19
N ARG A 256 -8.16 8.56 23.83
CA ARG A 256 -7.42 8.63 25.09
C ARG A 256 -6.07 9.33 24.91
N TRP A 257 -5.28 8.93 23.91
CA TRP A 257 -3.98 9.53 23.62
C TRP A 257 -4.11 11.00 23.24
N ALA A 258 -5.09 11.37 22.42
CA ALA A 258 -5.35 12.77 22.09
C ALA A 258 -5.68 13.64 23.32
N ARG A 259 -6.33 13.06 24.34
CA ARG A 259 -6.58 13.75 25.62
C ARG A 259 -5.29 13.88 26.44
N MET A 260 -4.52 12.80 26.57
CA MET A 260 -3.25 12.78 27.31
C MET A 260 -2.24 13.78 26.74
N ASN A 261 -2.17 13.86 25.42
CA ASN A 261 -1.17 14.63 24.70
C ASN A 261 -1.59 16.07 24.40
N ARG A 262 -2.83 16.46 24.77
CA ARG A 262 -3.38 17.80 24.48
C ARG A 262 -2.47 18.94 24.95
N LYS A 263 -1.83 18.79 26.12
CA LYS A 263 -0.93 19.80 26.70
C LYS A 263 0.36 20.02 25.89
N ASN A 264 0.76 19.05 25.07
CA ASN A 264 1.95 19.15 24.23
C ASN A 264 1.66 19.87 22.91
N LYS A 265 0.38 20.14 22.58
CA LYS A 265 0.02 20.82 21.33
C LYS A 265 0.31 22.31 21.42
N GLY A 266 1.00 22.83 20.41
CA GLY A 266 1.19 24.26 20.20
C GLY A 266 0.14 24.85 19.24
N MET A 267 0.07 26.17 19.21
CA MET A 267 -0.67 26.92 18.19
C MET A 267 0.29 27.78 17.38
N VAL A 268 0.25 27.64 16.07
CA VAL A 268 1.07 28.38 15.10
C VAL A 268 0.12 28.98 14.07
N ASP A 269 0.14 30.30 13.89
CA ASP A 269 -0.74 31.04 12.96
C ASP A 269 -2.23 30.70 13.12
N GLY A 270 -2.68 30.57 14.38
CA GLY A 270 -4.07 30.22 14.71
C GLY A 270 -4.46 28.76 14.45
N ARG A 271 -3.50 27.88 14.12
CA ARG A 271 -3.72 26.45 13.87
C ARG A 271 -3.00 25.59 14.90
N TRP A 272 -3.62 24.48 15.29
CA TRP A 272 -2.98 23.48 16.14
C TRP A 272 -1.84 22.76 15.40
N ALA A 273 -0.73 22.53 16.08
CA ALA A 273 0.39 21.74 15.61
C ALA A 273 0.72 20.60 16.60
N PRO A 274 0.57 19.32 16.20
CA PRO A 274 -0.09 18.84 15.00
C PRO A 274 -1.60 19.12 15.00
N ASP A 275 -2.18 19.22 13.81
CA ASP A 275 -3.63 19.15 13.65
C ASP A 275 -4.16 17.73 13.97
N ARG A 276 -5.49 17.55 13.92
CA ARG A 276 -6.09 16.25 14.23
C ARG A 276 -5.75 15.17 13.18
N ASN A 277 -5.53 15.54 11.92
CA ASN A 277 -5.27 14.57 10.87
C ASN A 277 -3.82 14.05 10.93
N GLU A 278 -2.87 14.93 11.25
CA GLU A 278 -1.47 14.60 11.50
C GLU A 278 -1.29 13.82 12.80
N GLU A 279 -2.04 14.17 13.84
CA GLU A 279 -2.04 13.40 15.09
C GLU A 279 -2.56 11.97 14.87
N TYR A 280 -3.62 11.79 14.07
CA TYR A 280 -4.15 10.46 13.73
C TYR A 280 -3.16 9.63 12.90
N LEU A 281 -2.43 10.27 11.98
CA LEU A 281 -1.32 9.65 11.25
C LEU A 281 -0.22 9.21 12.20
N LEU A 282 0.19 10.09 13.12
CA LEU A 282 1.25 9.80 14.08
C LEU A 282 0.92 8.59 14.95
N TYR A 283 -0.30 8.48 15.47
CA TYR A 283 -0.68 7.33 16.30
C TYR A 283 -0.62 6.00 15.54
N GLN A 284 -1.05 5.97 14.27
CA GLN A 284 -0.87 4.77 13.44
C GLN A 284 0.61 4.49 13.18
N THR A 285 1.40 5.51 12.85
CA THR A 285 2.85 5.36 12.64
C THR A 285 3.56 4.83 13.88
N LEU A 286 3.21 5.32 15.07
CA LEU A 286 3.77 4.86 16.33
C LEU A 286 3.46 3.38 16.56
N VAL A 287 2.19 2.98 16.47
CA VAL A 287 1.80 1.57 16.60
C VAL A 287 2.54 0.72 15.56
N GLY A 288 2.52 1.12 14.29
CA GLY A 288 3.10 0.36 13.18
C GLY A 288 4.61 0.19 13.27
N ALA A 289 5.35 1.20 13.72
CA ALA A 289 6.82 1.18 13.73
C ALA A 289 7.45 0.95 15.12
N TRP A 290 6.64 0.82 16.18
CA TRP A 290 7.15 0.59 17.53
C TRP A 290 8.09 -0.64 17.59
N PRO A 291 9.26 -0.56 18.23
CA PRO A 291 10.14 -1.72 18.32
C PRO A 291 9.52 -2.84 19.18
N VAL A 292 9.66 -4.09 18.72
CA VAL A 292 9.20 -5.28 19.45
C VAL A 292 10.06 -5.62 20.68
N HIS A 293 11.27 -5.06 20.73
CA HIS A 293 12.20 -5.21 21.85
C HIS A 293 12.20 -3.96 22.71
N GLU A 294 12.47 -4.16 24.00
CA GLU A 294 12.73 -3.05 24.90
C GLU A 294 13.92 -2.24 24.40
N MET A 295 13.71 -0.92 24.29
CA MET A 295 14.74 -0.01 23.83
C MET A 295 15.58 0.47 25.02
N ALA A 296 16.89 0.28 24.95
CA ALA A 296 17.83 1.07 25.76
C ALA A 296 17.67 2.57 25.48
N GLU A 297 18.19 3.43 26.35
CA GLU A 297 18.03 4.88 26.27
C GLU A 297 18.44 5.47 24.90
N ARG A 298 19.63 5.11 24.41
CA ARG A 298 20.08 5.48 23.06
C ARG A 298 19.12 5.01 21.96
N GLY A 299 18.53 3.83 22.12
CA GLY A 299 17.53 3.29 21.18
C GLY A 299 16.25 4.14 21.15
N ARG A 300 15.80 4.62 22.31
CA ARG A 300 14.63 5.52 22.42
C ARG A 300 14.89 6.86 21.75
N GLU A 301 16.09 7.42 21.90
CA GLU A 301 16.49 8.66 21.23
C GLU A 301 16.51 8.51 19.70
N VAL A 302 17.12 7.42 19.20
CA VAL A 302 17.14 7.11 17.76
C VAL A 302 15.72 6.92 17.23
N PHE A 303 14.86 6.18 17.93
CA PHE A 303 13.47 6.00 17.52
C PHE A 303 12.70 7.33 17.46
N ARG A 304 12.83 8.16 18.49
CA ARG A 304 12.24 9.50 18.54
C ARG A 304 12.69 10.37 17.36
N GLY A 305 13.99 10.36 17.03
CA GLY A 305 14.53 11.04 15.84
C GLY A 305 13.86 10.57 14.56
N ARG A 306 13.74 9.25 14.35
CA ARG A 306 13.07 8.67 13.17
C ARG A 306 11.61 9.13 13.05
N ILE A 307 10.87 9.17 14.16
CA ILE A 307 9.47 9.61 14.16
C ILE A 307 9.36 11.11 13.86
N ARG A 308 10.26 11.94 14.40
CA ARG A 308 10.34 13.37 14.09
C ARG A 308 10.54 13.59 12.59
N ASP A 309 11.57 12.96 12.02
CA ASP A 309 11.94 13.11 10.61
C ASP A 309 10.80 12.63 9.71
N TYR A 310 10.18 11.50 10.05
CA TYR A 310 9.00 11.01 9.35
C TYR A 310 7.85 12.02 9.38
N MET A 311 7.53 12.59 10.53
CA MET A 311 6.40 13.53 10.65
C MET A 311 6.64 14.83 9.89
N ILE A 312 7.87 15.36 9.89
CA ILE A 312 8.23 16.52 9.06
C ILE A 312 8.08 16.18 7.58
N LYS A 313 8.63 15.03 7.15
CA LYS A 313 8.48 14.56 5.76
C LYS A 313 7.00 14.42 5.39
N ALA A 314 6.20 13.74 6.20
CA ALA A 314 4.78 13.56 5.97
C ALA A 314 4.01 14.89 5.86
N ALA A 315 4.32 15.86 6.73
CA ALA A 315 3.70 17.18 6.68
C ALA A 315 4.07 17.96 5.40
N ARG A 316 5.33 17.87 4.96
CA ARG A 316 5.81 18.48 3.70
C ARG A 316 5.22 17.80 2.47
N GLU A 317 5.06 16.48 2.49
CA GLU A 317 4.42 15.74 1.41
C GLU A 317 2.91 16.05 1.32
N ALA A 318 2.23 16.21 2.45
CA ALA A 318 0.81 16.57 2.48
C ALA A 318 0.54 17.96 1.85
N LYS A 319 1.50 18.89 1.91
CA LYS A 319 1.42 20.25 1.33
C LYS A 319 0.23 21.05 1.86
N VAL A 320 -0.14 20.88 3.14
CA VAL A 320 -1.29 21.56 3.77
C VAL A 320 -0.86 22.73 4.67
N LYS A 321 0.23 22.58 5.45
CA LYS A 321 0.74 23.62 6.37
C LYS A 321 2.22 23.94 6.18
N THR A 322 2.96 23.01 5.60
CA THR A 322 4.36 23.17 5.18
C THR A 322 4.55 22.41 3.86
N SER A 323 5.63 22.71 3.13
CA SER A 323 5.98 22.04 1.88
C SER A 323 7.50 22.03 1.69
N TRP A 324 8.00 21.24 0.73
CA TRP A 324 9.41 21.26 0.36
C TRP A 324 9.86 22.58 -0.29
N ILE A 325 8.95 23.27 -1.00
CA ILE A 325 9.24 24.51 -1.72
C ILE A 325 9.25 25.71 -0.75
N SER A 326 8.29 25.76 0.16
CA SER A 326 8.16 26.79 1.18
C SER A 326 7.92 26.12 2.54
N PRO A 327 9.01 25.79 3.27
CA PRO A 327 8.91 25.20 4.60
C PRO A 327 8.37 26.20 5.64
N ASN A 328 7.40 25.78 6.45
CA ASN A 328 6.93 26.52 7.61
C ASN A 328 7.72 26.08 8.86
N GLY A 329 8.84 26.77 9.12
CA GLY A 329 9.75 26.47 10.24
C GLY A 329 9.04 26.41 11.61
N PRO A 330 8.27 27.45 12.01
CA PRO A 330 7.52 27.44 13.26
C PRO A 330 6.57 26.24 13.41
N TYR A 331 5.88 25.85 12.34
CA TYR A 331 4.99 24.68 12.37
C TYR A 331 5.76 23.36 12.51
N GLU A 332 6.87 23.20 11.78
CA GLU A 332 7.72 22.00 11.85
C GLU A 332 8.41 21.85 13.22
N GLU A 333 8.81 22.96 13.82
CA GLU A 333 9.36 22.97 15.18
C GLU A 333 8.29 22.57 16.21
N ALA A 334 7.08 23.12 16.10
CA ALA A 334 5.96 22.76 16.97
C ALA A 334 5.58 21.28 16.83
N LEU A 335 5.58 20.74 15.61
CA LEU A 335 5.35 19.33 15.34
C LEU A 335 6.43 18.44 15.99
N SER A 336 7.69 18.85 15.88
CA SER A 336 8.82 18.15 16.49
C SER A 336 8.74 18.16 18.01
N LYS A 337 8.43 19.32 18.62
CA LYS A 337 8.22 19.46 20.07
C LYS A 337 7.07 18.60 20.56
N PHE A 338 5.99 18.48 19.79
CA PHE A 338 4.90 17.58 20.12
C PHE A 338 5.37 16.11 20.15
N VAL A 339 6.07 15.64 19.11
CA VAL A 339 6.63 14.28 19.06
C VAL A 339 7.55 14.01 20.25
N ASP A 340 8.44 14.95 20.57
CA ASP A 340 9.34 14.83 21.72
C ASP A 340 8.58 14.79 23.05
N GLY A 341 7.59 15.66 23.21
CA GLY A 341 6.80 15.78 24.43
C GLY A 341 5.99 14.52 24.72
N ILE A 342 5.39 13.89 23.70
CA ILE A 342 4.62 12.65 23.90
C ILE A 342 5.56 11.46 24.14
N LEU A 343 6.68 11.35 23.42
CA LEU A 343 7.62 10.23 23.59
C LEU A 343 8.49 10.34 24.85
N SER A 344 8.50 11.50 25.51
CA SER A 344 9.04 11.68 26.87
C SER A 344 8.01 11.45 27.98
N ASN A 345 6.73 11.28 27.66
CA ASN A 345 5.69 11.10 28.67
C ASN A 345 5.51 9.61 29.00
N PRO A 346 5.99 9.11 30.16
CA PRO A 346 5.93 7.69 30.49
C PRO A 346 4.48 7.17 30.52
N VAL A 347 3.53 7.96 31.00
CA VAL A 347 2.11 7.56 31.04
C VAL A 347 1.55 7.28 29.65
N PHE A 348 1.96 8.06 28.64
CA PHE A 348 1.54 7.81 27.26
C PHE A 348 2.30 6.62 26.66
N VAL A 349 3.61 6.54 26.89
CA VAL A 349 4.44 5.46 26.35
C VAL A 349 4.00 4.10 26.91
N ASP A 350 3.74 4.00 28.21
CA ASP A 350 3.29 2.77 28.86
C ASP A 350 1.90 2.34 28.31
N ASP A 351 0.97 3.28 28.15
CA ASP A 351 -0.35 3.01 27.57
C ASP A 351 -0.28 2.62 26.08
N LEU A 352 0.66 3.21 25.33
CA LEU A 352 0.95 2.86 23.95
C LEU A 352 1.53 1.44 23.87
N VAL A 353 2.54 1.11 24.66
CA VAL A 353 3.18 -0.21 24.69
C VAL A 353 2.16 -1.28 25.07
N ALA A 354 1.37 -1.06 26.12
CA ALA A 354 0.34 -2.00 26.56
C ALA A 354 -0.71 -2.30 25.48
N PHE A 355 -1.01 -1.33 24.62
CA PHE A 355 -1.87 -1.53 23.45
C PHE A 355 -1.13 -2.16 22.27
N GLU A 356 0.12 -1.76 22.05
CA GLU A 356 0.92 -2.19 20.91
C GLU A 356 1.33 -3.67 21.02
N GLU A 357 1.64 -4.18 22.21
CA GLU A 357 2.07 -5.58 22.39
C GLU A 357 1.10 -6.63 21.80
N PRO A 358 -0.20 -6.63 22.12
CA PRO A 358 -1.14 -7.57 21.51
C PRO A 358 -1.31 -7.34 20.00
N VAL A 359 -1.30 -6.08 19.54
CA VAL A 359 -1.37 -5.75 18.11
C VAL A 359 -0.13 -6.28 17.37
N SER A 360 1.04 -6.17 17.99
CA SER A 360 2.30 -6.70 17.50
C SER A 360 2.27 -8.21 17.36
N TYR A 361 1.75 -8.92 18.37
CA TYR A 361 1.63 -10.37 18.35
C TYR A 361 0.86 -10.85 17.11
N PHE A 362 -0.34 -10.34 16.88
CA PHE A 362 -1.14 -10.69 15.70
C PHE A 362 -0.52 -10.17 14.40
N GLY A 363 0.06 -8.98 14.44
CA GLY A 363 0.80 -8.40 13.31
C GLY A 363 1.94 -9.27 12.82
N MET A 364 2.69 -9.89 13.73
CA MET A 364 3.81 -10.76 13.35
C MET A 364 3.33 -12.10 12.80
N ILE A 365 2.20 -12.64 13.28
CA ILE A 365 1.58 -13.81 12.65
C ILE A 365 1.08 -13.47 11.24
N ASN A 366 0.49 -12.30 11.05
CA ASN A 366 0.13 -11.79 9.71
C ASN A 366 1.37 -11.65 8.81
N SER A 367 2.51 -11.19 9.34
CA SER A 367 3.77 -11.09 8.59
C SER A 367 4.33 -12.46 8.18
N LEU A 368 4.31 -13.46 9.07
CA LEU A 368 4.72 -14.84 8.74
C LEU A 368 3.83 -15.40 7.64
N SER A 369 2.51 -15.17 7.75
CA SER A 369 1.53 -15.59 6.76
C SER A 369 1.79 -14.94 5.40
N GLN A 370 2.02 -13.63 5.36
CA GLN A 370 2.41 -12.90 4.15
C GLN A 370 3.73 -13.41 3.55
N THR A 371 4.71 -13.73 4.40
CA THR A 371 6.00 -14.27 3.97
C THR A 371 5.82 -15.62 3.27
N LEU A 372 5.06 -16.54 3.86
CA LEU A 372 4.79 -17.85 3.25
C LEU A 372 3.99 -17.71 1.95
N LEU A 373 2.93 -16.90 1.95
CA LEU A 373 2.12 -16.63 0.76
C LEU A 373 2.96 -16.03 -0.38
N LYS A 374 3.83 -15.06 -0.07
CA LYS A 374 4.78 -14.47 -1.03
C LYS A 374 5.65 -15.55 -1.68
N ILE A 375 6.23 -16.44 -0.87
CA ILE A 375 7.14 -17.47 -1.36
C ILE A 375 6.40 -18.52 -2.18
N MET A 376 5.18 -18.92 -1.80
CA MET A 376 4.48 -20.05 -2.42
C MET A 376 3.53 -19.64 -3.57
N SER A 377 3.26 -18.35 -3.76
CA SER A 377 2.42 -17.86 -4.85
C SER A 377 3.11 -18.00 -6.23
N PRO A 378 2.35 -18.00 -7.34
CA PRO A 378 2.90 -17.88 -8.70
C PRO A 378 3.64 -16.55 -8.86
N GLY A 379 4.75 -16.50 -9.60
CA GLY A 379 5.65 -15.35 -9.65
C GLY A 379 6.97 -15.58 -8.92
N ALA A 380 7.89 -14.63 -9.01
CA ALA A 380 9.20 -14.69 -8.36
C ALA A 380 9.21 -13.87 -7.06
N PRO A 381 9.35 -14.49 -5.87
CA PRO A 381 9.34 -13.76 -4.60
C PRO A 381 10.53 -12.84 -4.47
N ASP A 382 10.27 -11.56 -4.19
CA ASP A 382 11.28 -10.54 -3.95
C ASP A 382 11.47 -10.28 -2.44
N PHE A 383 12.71 -10.00 -2.04
CA PHE A 383 13.08 -9.70 -0.66
C PHE A 383 13.94 -8.45 -0.63
N TYR A 384 13.37 -7.36 -0.14
CA TYR A 384 14.16 -6.17 0.14
C TYR A 384 15.13 -6.45 1.28
N GLN A 385 16.33 -5.88 1.19
CA GLN A 385 17.42 -6.16 2.12
C GLN A 385 17.00 -6.00 3.58
N GLY A 386 17.25 -7.01 4.41
CA GLY A 386 17.00 -6.98 5.83
C GLY A 386 15.59 -7.40 6.26
N THR A 387 14.70 -7.79 5.33
CA THR A 387 13.30 -8.21 5.60
C THR A 387 13.12 -9.68 5.97
N GLU A 388 14.18 -10.48 5.92
CA GLU A 388 14.23 -11.86 6.40
C GLU A 388 14.02 -11.98 7.93
N ILE A 389 14.18 -10.89 8.67
CA ILE A 389 13.72 -10.72 10.05
C ILE A 389 12.77 -9.51 10.13
N TRP A 390 12.21 -9.21 11.30
CA TRP A 390 11.32 -8.06 11.47
C TRP A 390 12.00 -6.75 11.04
N ASN A 391 11.31 -6.00 10.19
CA ASN A 391 11.76 -4.73 9.67
C ASN A 391 10.66 -3.68 9.87
N PHE A 392 10.88 -2.73 10.78
CA PHE A 392 9.94 -1.66 11.09
C PHE A 392 10.33 -0.31 10.47
N SER A 393 10.65 -0.32 9.18
CA SER A 393 11.07 0.89 8.47
C SER A 393 9.89 1.68 7.92
N LEU A 394 10.00 2.99 7.99
CA LEU A 394 9.11 3.95 7.36
C LEU A 394 9.67 4.33 5.98
N VAL A 395 9.03 5.28 5.31
CA VAL A 395 9.44 5.77 3.99
C VAL A 395 10.90 6.26 3.97
N ASP A 396 11.53 6.20 2.79
CA ASP A 396 12.84 6.80 2.48
C ASP A 396 13.04 8.15 3.20
N PRO A 397 14.18 8.40 3.88
CA PRO A 397 15.37 7.56 3.99
C PRO A 397 15.35 6.51 5.10
N ASP A 398 14.26 6.35 5.85
CA ASP A 398 14.24 5.40 6.97
C ASP A 398 14.36 3.93 6.52
N ASN A 399 13.82 3.59 5.34
CA ASN A 399 14.00 2.27 4.72
C ASN A 399 15.38 2.05 4.08
N ARG A 400 16.25 3.06 4.04
CA ARG A 400 17.61 2.98 3.48
C ARG A 400 18.69 2.80 4.55
N ARG A 401 18.31 2.62 5.81
CA ARG A 401 19.24 2.34 6.91
C ARG A 401 20.08 1.08 6.63
N PRO A 402 21.33 1.02 7.10
CA PRO A 402 22.22 -0.10 6.84
C PRO A 402 21.68 -1.40 7.47
N VAL A 403 21.95 -2.51 6.78
CA VAL A 403 21.55 -3.85 7.21
C VAL A 403 22.72 -4.53 7.94
N ASP A 404 22.47 -5.02 9.15
CA ASP A 404 23.44 -5.84 9.89
C ASP A 404 23.43 -7.28 9.38
N TYR A 405 24.23 -7.53 8.33
CA TYR A 405 24.40 -8.86 7.74
C TYR A 405 25.19 -9.84 8.64
N ALA A 406 26.03 -9.34 9.56
CA ALA A 406 26.79 -10.21 10.46
C ALA A 406 25.86 -10.90 11.46
N LEU A 407 24.92 -10.14 12.05
CA LEU A 407 23.87 -10.67 12.91
C LEU A 407 23.03 -11.73 12.19
N ARG A 408 22.57 -11.43 10.97
CA ARG A 408 21.69 -12.32 10.19
C ARG A 408 22.37 -13.63 9.79
N LYS A 409 23.65 -13.57 9.39
CA LYS A 409 24.46 -14.76 9.13
C LYS A 409 24.57 -15.63 10.39
N LYS A 410 24.89 -15.02 11.53
CA LYS A 410 24.95 -15.73 12.82
C LYS A 410 23.61 -16.38 13.18
N MET A 411 22.50 -15.65 13.10
CA MET A 411 21.16 -16.18 13.36
C MET A 411 20.83 -17.36 12.44
N LEU A 412 21.14 -17.27 11.15
CA LEU A 412 20.90 -18.35 10.20
C LEU A 412 21.76 -19.59 10.49
N GLU A 413 23.03 -19.41 10.86
CA GLU A 413 23.91 -20.50 11.26
C GLU A 413 23.41 -21.21 12.53
N GLU A 414 22.93 -20.46 13.51
CA GLU A 414 22.33 -21.01 14.74
C GLU A 414 21.06 -21.80 14.45
N LEU A 415 20.17 -21.27 13.59
CA LEU A 415 18.97 -21.98 13.13
C LEU A 415 19.32 -23.26 12.40
N LYS A 416 20.33 -23.23 11.50
CA LYS A 416 20.79 -24.41 10.77
C LYS A 416 21.32 -25.50 11.71
N LYS A 417 22.09 -25.14 12.73
CA LYS A 417 22.61 -26.11 13.71
C LYS A 417 21.46 -26.79 14.47
N LYS A 418 20.47 -26.02 14.92
CA LYS A 418 19.32 -26.53 15.69
C LYS A 418 18.32 -27.33 14.84
N ALA A 419 18.18 -27.01 13.55
CA ALA A 419 17.22 -27.67 12.66
C ALA A 419 17.75 -28.96 11.99
N THR A 420 18.74 -29.63 12.59
CA THR A 420 19.32 -30.89 12.10
C THR A 420 18.65 -32.11 12.75
N PRO A 421 18.78 -33.33 12.16
CA PRO A 421 18.30 -34.55 12.81
C PRO A 421 18.93 -34.82 14.18
N SER A 422 20.15 -34.33 14.40
CA SER A 422 20.86 -34.38 15.68
C SER A 422 20.51 -33.23 16.64
N GLY A 423 19.61 -32.33 16.22
CA GLY A 423 19.17 -31.18 16.99
C GLY A 423 18.08 -31.52 18.03
N PRO A 424 17.55 -30.50 18.73
CA PRO A 424 16.37 -30.67 19.58
C PRO A 424 15.18 -31.24 18.79
N ASP A 425 14.25 -31.86 19.51
CA ASP A 425 12.95 -32.26 18.97
C ASP A 425 12.30 -31.10 18.19
N LEU A 426 11.90 -31.37 16.94
CA LEU A 426 11.47 -30.32 16.00
C LEU A 426 10.24 -29.56 16.51
N PRO A 427 9.16 -30.22 16.99
CA PRO A 427 8.05 -29.54 17.67
C PRO A 427 8.51 -28.63 18.82
N ALA A 428 9.34 -29.11 19.74
CA ALA A 428 9.84 -28.31 20.86
C ALA A 428 10.66 -27.09 20.39
N PHE A 429 11.49 -27.27 19.36
CA PHE A 429 12.26 -26.18 18.76
C PHE A 429 11.37 -25.12 18.11
N LEU A 430 10.35 -25.52 17.35
CA LEU A 430 9.40 -24.61 16.71
C LEU A 430 8.57 -23.85 17.75
N ALA A 431 8.13 -24.52 18.82
CA ALA A 431 7.46 -23.86 19.95
C ALA A 431 8.38 -22.80 20.59
N GLY A 432 9.67 -23.10 20.75
CA GLY A 432 10.66 -22.15 21.23
C GLY A 432 10.83 -20.92 20.32
N LEU A 433 10.79 -21.08 18.99
CA LEU A 433 10.81 -19.95 18.05
C LEU A 433 9.56 -19.08 18.16
N LEU A 434 8.38 -19.68 18.36
CA LEU A 434 7.13 -18.97 18.53
C LEU A 434 7.06 -18.23 19.88
N GLN A 435 7.60 -18.81 20.95
CA GLN A 435 7.70 -18.15 22.25
C GLN A 435 8.66 -16.95 22.21
N ASN A 436 9.77 -17.07 21.47
CA ASN A 436 10.78 -16.03 21.32
C ASN A 436 10.58 -15.17 20.06
N TRP A 437 9.36 -15.09 19.53
CA TRP A 437 9.06 -14.47 18.24
C TRP A 437 9.64 -13.06 18.08
N LYS A 438 9.77 -12.28 19.17
CA LYS A 438 10.27 -10.90 19.16
C LYS A 438 11.65 -10.80 18.49
N ASP A 439 12.52 -11.81 18.59
CA ASP A 439 13.88 -11.77 18.02
C ASP A 439 13.96 -11.90 16.49
N GLY A 440 12.84 -12.20 15.82
CA GLY A 440 12.77 -12.34 14.36
C GLY A 440 13.31 -13.64 13.80
N SER A 441 13.85 -14.53 14.64
CA SER A 441 14.37 -15.84 14.24
C SER A 441 13.29 -16.72 13.61
N VAL A 442 12.04 -16.61 14.06
CA VAL A 442 10.90 -17.31 13.46
C VAL A 442 10.64 -16.90 12.00
N LYS A 443 10.73 -15.60 11.67
CA LYS A 443 10.59 -15.13 10.28
C LYS A 443 11.75 -15.58 9.42
N LEU A 444 12.96 -15.56 9.97
CA LEU A 444 14.15 -16.04 9.28
C LEU A 444 14.06 -17.55 9.00
N TYR A 445 13.55 -18.32 9.96
CA TYR A 445 13.31 -19.76 9.81
C TYR A 445 12.30 -20.05 8.70
N VAL A 446 11.14 -19.38 8.70
CA VAL A 446 10.12 -19.52 7.64
C VAL A 446 10.71 -19.15 6.28
N THR A 447 11.38 -18.00 6.19
CA THR A 447 12.02 -17.53 4.96
C THR A 447 13.03 -18.55 4.43
N TRP A 448 13.93 -19.03 5.28
CA TRP A 448 14.95 -20.01 4.93
C TRP A 448 14.35 -21.34 4.45
N LYS A 449 13.41 -21.92 5.21
CA LYS A 449 12.81 -23.21 4.88
C LYS A 449 11.96 -23.13 3.62
N ALA A 450 11.10 -22.12 3.50
CA ALA A 450 10.22 -21.96 2.36
C ALA A 450 10.99 -21.62 1.06
N LEU A 451 12.06 -20.81 1.12
CA LEU A 451 12.88 -20.53 -0.06
C LEU A 451 13.67 -21.76 -0.53
N ASN A 452 14.20 -22.59 0.38
CA ASN A 452 14.86 -23.84 -0.02
C ASN A 452 13.86 -24.84 -0.60
N TYR A 453 12.69 -24.97 0.03
CA TYR A 453 11.59 -25.75 -0.53
C TYR A 453 11.25 -25.29 -1.95
N ARG A 454 11.14 -23.96 -2.14
CA ARG A 454 10.87 -23.40 -3.46
C ARG A 454 11.97 -23.64 -4.47
N LYS A 455 13.23 -23.61 -4.05
CA LYS A 455 14.37 -23.90 -4.91
C LYS A 455 14.35 -25.35 -5.39
N GLU A 456 14.04 -26.29 -4.49
CA GLU A 456 13.96 -27.73 -4.78
C GLU A 456 12.74 -28.10 -5.65
N ARG A 457 11.64 -27.35 -5.53
CA ARG A 457 10.37 -27.55 -6.27
C ARG A 457 10.04 -26.37 -7.18
N SER A 458 11.06 -25.82 -7.83
CA SER A 458 10.97 -24.55 -8.57
C SER A 458 9.97 -24.63 -9.73
N PHE A 459 9.94 -25.76 -10.43
CA PHE A 459 9.02 -26.09 -11.51
C PHE A 459 7.56 -26.19 -11.06
N LEU A 460 7.29 -26.79 -9.89
CA LEU A 460 5.95 -26.83 -9.29
C LEU A 460 5.45 -25.43 -8.97
N LEU A 461 6.29 -24.60 -8.34
CA LEU A 461 5.89 -23.26 -7.88
C LEU A 461 5.93 -22.18 -8.96
N MET A 462 6.61 -22.38 -10.07
CA MET A 462 6.60 -21.44 -11.20
C MET A 462 5.53 -21.77 -12.23
N GLU A 463 5.35 -23.06 -12.57
CA GLU A 463 4.51 -23.47 -13.69
C GLU A 463 3.31 -24.34 -13.27
N GLY A 464 3.29 -24.83 -12.03
CA GLY A 464 2.17 -25.63 -11.53
C GLY A 464 0.88 -24.82 -11.41
N THR A 465 -0.24 -25.49 -11.69
CA THR A 465 -1.60 -24.95 -11.60
C THR A 465 -1.85 -24.40 -10.20
N TYR A 466 -2.50 -23.24 -10.12
CA TYR A 466 -2.93 -22.65 -8.86
C TYR A 466 -4.38 -23.07 -8.55
N LEU A 467 -4.57 -23.77 -7.42
CA LEU A 467 -5.86 -24.31 -7.02
C LEU A 467 -6.36 -23.57 -5.78
N PRO A 468 -7.27 -22.58 -5.90
CA PRO A 468 -7.82 -21.92 -4.73
C PRO A 468 -8.63 -22.91 -3.88
N MET A 469 -8.53 -22.80 -2.55
CA MET A 469 -9.25 -23.68 -1.65
C MET A 469 -10.29 -22.93 -0.85
N ILE A 470 -11.45 -23.58 -0.72
CA ILE A 470 -12.56 -23.08 0.08
C ILE A 470 -12.42 -23.67 1.46
N SER A 471 -12.55 -22.82 2.48
CA SER A 471 -12.66 -23.25 3.86
C SER A 471 -14.13 -23.26 4.28
N GLU A 472 -14.52 -24.25 5.07
CA GLU A 472 -15.86 -24.44 5.64
C GLU A 472 -15.81 -24.38 7.17
N GLY A 473 -16.98 -24.26 7.81
CA GLY A 473 -17.14 -24.20 9.26
C GLY A 473 -17.08 -22.78 9.83
N GLY A 474 -17.10 -22.68 11.16
CA GLY A 474 -17.22 -21.41 11.87
C GLY A 474 -16.04 -20.44 11.71
N ARG A 475 -14.86 -20.92 11.27
CA ARG A 475 -13.65 -20.09 11.06
C ARG A 475 -13.23 -19.95 9.60
N LYS A 476 -14.13 -20.17 8.63
CA LYS A 476 -13.79 -20.16 7.20
C LYS A 476 -13.08 -18.88 6.72
N ASP A 477 -13.40 -17.73 7.29
CA ASP A 477 -12.83 -16.43 6.89
C ASP A 477 -11.47 -16.14 7.56
N HIS A 478 -11.02 -17.01 8.47
CA HIS A 478 -9.76 -16.89 9.21
C HIS A 478 -8.60 -17.67 8.58
N VAL A 479 -8.79 -18.19 7.37
CA VAL A 479 -7.77 -18.97 6.65
C VAL A 479 -7.67 -18.50 5.21
N CYS A 480 -6.43 -18.41 4.70
CA CYS A 480 -6.16 -18.37 3.28
C CYS A 480 -5.46 -19.67 2.89
N ALA A 481 -6.04 -20.41 1.94
CA ALA A 481 -5.49 -21.69 1.50
C ALA A 481 -5.48 -21.81 -0.03
N PHE A 482 -4.44 -22.45 -0.57
CA PHE A 482 -4.38 -22.85 -1.97
C PHE A 482 -3.45 -24.04 -2.17
N GLY A 483 -3.72 -24.81 -3.22
CA GLY A 483 -2.84 -25.86 -3.73
C GLY A 483 -1.98 -25.38 -4.90
N ARG A 484 -0.84 -26.05 -5.09
CA ARG A 484 -0.07 -26.00 -6.35
C ARG A 484 0.14 -27.41 -6.84
N LYS A 485 -0.18 -27.67 -8.11
CA LYS A 485 -0.11 -29.00 -8.71
C LYS A 485 0.62 -28.98 -10.04
N ARG A 486 1.53 -29.93 -10.25
CA ARG A 486 2.22 -30.17 -11.52
C ARG A 486 2.58 -31.65 -11.66
N GLY A 487 1.93 -32.35 -12.58
CA GLY A 487 2.09 -33.79 -12.70
C GLY A 487 1.68 -34.47 -11.39
N GLU A 488 2.57 -35.30 -10.84
CA GLU A 488 2.39 -35.98 -9.54
C GLU A 488 2.83 -35.14 -8.34
N GLU A 489 3.51 -33.99 -8.55
CA GLU A 489 3.90 -33.11 -7.45
C GLU A 489 2.73 -32.20 -7.07
N GLU A 490 2.40 -32.20 -5.77
CA GLU A 490 1.37 -31.33 -5.21
C GLU A 490 1.80 -30.77 -3.85
N ILE A 491 1.40 -29.54 -3.56
CA ILE A 491 1.53 -28.93 -2.23
C ILE A 491 0.27 -28.21 -1.82
N LEU A 492 0.08 -28.14 -0.50
CA LEU A 492 -0.94 -27.36 0.15
C LEU A 492 -0.30 -26.23 0.96
N VAL A 493 -0.76 -25.00 0.74
CA VAL A 493 -0.33 -23.80 1.47
C VAL A 493 -1.52 -23.29 2.27
N ILE A 494 -1.37 -23.19 3.58
CA ILE A 494 -2.41 -22.73 4.51
C ILE A 494 -1.80 -21.71 5.45
N VAL A 495 -2.43 -20.55 5.58
CA VAL A 495 -2.05 -19.54 6.56
C VAL A 495 -3.28 -18.98 7.28
N PRO A 496 -3.16 -18.65 8.58
CA PRO A 496 -4.21 -17.98 9.30
C PRO A 496 -4.29 -16.50 8.93
N ARG A 497 -5.46 -15.90 9.15
CA ARG A 497 -5.71 -14.46 9.14
C ARG A 497 -6.76 -14.13 10.21
N PHE A 498 -6.82 -12.87 10.62
CA PHE A 498 -7.83 -12.38 11.56
C PHE A 498 -7.83 -13.07 12.93
N LEU A 499 -6.65 -13.35 13.48
CA LEU A 499 -6.52 -14.16 14.69
C LEU A 499 -6.91 -13.44 15.99
N SER A 500 -7.02 -12.11 16.01
CA SER A 500 -7.44 -11.40 17.22
C SER A 500 -8.89 -11.71 17.63
N ARG A 501 -9.70 -12.17 16.67
CA ARG A 501 -11.06 -12.67 16.87
C ARG A 501 -11.10 -14.17 17.20
N VAL A 502 -9.94 -14.84 17.23
CA VAL A 502 -9.82 -16.29 17.36
C VAL A 502 -9.27 -16.71 18.71
N VAL A 503 -8.17 -16.09 19.12
CA VAL A 503 -7.47 -16.35 20.37
C VAL A 503 -7.06 -15.03 21.02
N LYS A 504 -6.67 -15.07 22.30
CA LYS A 504 -6.05 -13.91 22.93
C LYS A 504 -4.57 -13.81 22.53
N ALA A 505 -4.02 -12.60 22.59
CA ALA A 505 -2.59 -12.43 22.33
C ALA A 505 -1.75 -13.28 23.31
N GLY A 506 -0.77 -14.00 22.77
CA GLY A 506 0.07 -14.94 23.53
C GLY A 506 -0.49 -16.37 23.64
N GLU A 507 -1.76 -16.61 23.29
CA GLU A 507 -2.30 -17.97 23.18
C GLU A 507 -1.96 -18.60 21.82
N GLU A 508 -1.57 -19.87 21.81
CA GLU A 508 -1.25 -20.59 20.57
C GLU A 508 -2.49 -20.72 19.67
N PRO A 509 -2.44 -20.27 18.40
CA PRO A 509 -3.58 -20.31 17.48
C PRO A 509 -3.76 -21.70 16.82
N PHE A 510 -3.42 -22.78 17.52
CA PHE A 510 -3.39 -24.14 16.95
C PHE A 510 -4.34 -25.10 17.69
N GLY A 511 -4.63 -26.22 17.03
CA GLY A 511 -5.35 -27.33 17.63
C GLY A 511 -6.87 -27.27 17.50
N LYS A 512 -7.49 -28.43 17.76
CA LYS A 512 -8.93 -28.67 17.53
C LYS A 512 -9.84 -27.73 18.33
N ARG A 513 -9.41 -27.30 19.51
CA ARG A 513 -10.17 -26.36 20.35
C ARG A 513 -10.31 -24.98 19.70
N VAL A 514 -9.29 -24.52 18.98
CA VAL A 514 -9.24 -23.19 18.36
C VAL A 514 -10.04 -23.17 17.05
N TRP A 515 -9.83 -24.20 16.21
CA TRP A 515 -10.40 -24.28 14.86
C TRP A 515 -11.75 -25.00 14.79
N ASN A 516 -12.16 -25.70 15.86
CA ASN A 516 -13.44 -26.38 16.01
C ASN A 516 -13.78 -27.31 14.83
N ASP A 517 -14.86 -27.02 14.11
CA ASP A 517 -15.42 -27.76 12.97
C ASP A 517 -14.85 -27.30 11.62
N SER A 518 -13.90 -26.35 11.64
CA SER A 518 -13.38 -25.72 10.44
C SER A 518 -12.48 -26.68 9.66
N ARG A 519 -12.69 -26.74 8.35
CA ARG A 519 -12.00 -27.66 7.44
C ARG A 519 -11.75 -27.01 6.09
N GLY A 520 -10.63 -27.36 5.46
CA GLY A 520 -10.37 -27.02 4.06
C GLY A 520 -10.97 -28.07 3.14
N VAL A 521 -11.65 -27.64 2.07
CA VAL A 521 -12.13 -28.52 1.01
C VAL A 521 -11.02 -28.67 -0.02
N LEU A 522 -10.53 -29.90 -0.19
CA LEU A 522 -9.61 -30.24 -1.27
C LEU A 522 -10.36 -30.17 -2.61
N PRO A 523 -9.80 -29.55 -3.66
CA PRO A 523 -10.38 -29.57 -5.00
C PRO A 523 -10.63 -31.01 -5.47
N GLU A 524 -11.65 -31.27 -6.28
CA GLU A 524 -11.89 -32.61 -6.85
C GLU A 524 -10.68 -33.12 -7.65
N GLU A 525 -9.91 -32.21 -8.24
CA GLU A 525 -8.65 -32.50 -8.96
C GLU A 525 -7.52 -32.98 -8.04
N ALA A 526 -7.70 -32.87 -6.71
CA ALA A 526 -6.84 -33.36 -5.65
C ALA A 526 -7.52 -34.49 -4.83
N ALA A 527 -8.70 -34.97 -5.24
CA ALA A 527 -9.42 -36.03 -4.55
C ALA A 527 -8.71 -37.38 -4.74
N GLY A 528 -8.30 -38.01 -3.63
CA GLY A 528 -7.59 -39.29 -3.62
C GLY A 528 -6.07 -39.16 -3.37
N ASP A 529 -5.53 -37.95 -3.40
CA ASP A 529 -4.12 -37.69 -3.12
C ASP A 529 -3.87 -37.60 -1.59
N ARG A 530 -2.77 -38.20 -1.11
CA ARG A 530 -2.34 -38.10 0.29
C ARG A 530 -1.44 -36.87 0.46
N PHE A 531 -1.88 -35.93 1.28
CA PHE A 531 -1.12 -34.73 1.69
C PHE A 531 -0.29 -34.96 2.95
#